data_AF-A0A522S0K6-F1
#
_entry.id   AF-A0A522S0K6-F1
#
_cell.length_a   1.000
_cell.length_b   1.000
_cell.length_c   1.000
_cell.angle_alpha   90.00
_cell.angle_beta   90.00
_cell.angle_gamma   90.00
#
_symmetry.space_group_name_H-M   'P 1'
#
loop_
_entity.id
_entity.type
_entity.pdbx_description
1 polymer ?
#
loop_
_entity_poly.entity_id
_entity_poly.type
_entity_poly.pdbx_seq_one_letter_code
_entity_poly.pdbx_strand_id
1 'polypeptide(L)'
;MSDPRTETYHLDFETEPLTQIDDLASLAAQTYNLGDHGRWFLCFRQGCQGFHVRLFAVETHYAQLHAWQLRRRWHLEPEYHLASIVFGMDSALECLLYAMNALGYGVCPEEFVDITTDKGLRSISPWLILGSSNRHPDPAFERHYPNVVAVWRRHRGVIEEIQRQHDVSKHRSSTYRGGRSRNDPPPGFYAALGVSDDDPSRSDFSPMAEIILDPDLKRPMSAPRANVKYEDLRTLEGVCREFVMLVEQACVAWLSDARQMVKLNHGVPLARYVVVGRAGVTLFQDAECQQPIADIQGIRMDWGHVGYPPEPGRIVAACATITYRIGDALPLSGTYDYARRIGPAWYRDPDDGQIVQAWSSSAVLVSPSMSPVRDKPECMSGPARGKM
;
A
#
# COMPACT_ATOMS: atom_id res chain seq x y z
N MET A 1 -34.72 5.75 -5.90
CA MET A 1 -34.39 6.88 -5.02
C MET A 1 -34.06 6.28 -3.67
N SER A 2 -32.79 6.33 -3.28
CA SER A 2 -32.32 5.95 -1.94
C SER A 2 -33.04 6.82 -0.89
N ASP A 3 -33.43 6.23 0.25
CA ASP A 3 -33.99 6.99 1.37
C ASP A 3 -32.87 7.91 1.90
N PRO A 4 -33.04 9.24 1.98
CA PRO A 4 -32.02 10.16 2.50
C PRO A 4 -31.56 9.81 3.94
N ARG A 5 -32.30 8.97 4.68
CA ARG A 5 -31.88 8.42 5.98
C ARG A 5 -30.80 7.34 5.88
N THR A 6 -30.61 6.69 4.72
CA THR A 6 -29.57 5.68 4.50
C THR A 6 -28.18 6.28 4.24
N GLU A 7 -28.09 7.52 3.77
CA GLU A 7 -26.80 8.20 3.54
C GLU A 7 -26.07 8.59 4.84
N THR A 8 -26.79 8.68 5.96
CA THR A 8 -26.21 9.14 7.24
C THR A 8 -25.25 8.13 7.87
N TYR A 9 -25.42 6.85 7.54
CA TYR A 9 -24.75 5.71 8.20
C TYR A 9 -23.81 4.94 7.28
N HIS A 10 -23.40 5.59 6.20
CA HIS A 10 -22.41 5.11 5.26
C HIS A 10 -21.22 6.07 5.29
N LEU A 11 -20.01 5.54 5.23
CA LEU A 11 -18.81 6.31 4.98
C LEU A 11 -18.35 5.98 3.57
N ASP A 12 -17.98 7.00 2.83
CA ASP A 12 -17.39 6.86 1.50
C ASP A 12 -16.07 7.64 1.54
N PHE A 13 -14.99 7.04 1.01
CA PHE A 13 -13.67 7.64 1.01
C PHE A 13 -13.23 7.89 -0.42
N GLU A 14 -13.23 9.16 -0.85
CA GLU A 14 -12.73 9.55 -2.17
C GLU A 14 -11.19 9.46 -2.21
N THR A 15 -10.69 8.29 -2.60
CA THR A 15 -9.24 7.96 -2.64
C THR A 15 -8.68 7.81 -4.05
N GLU A 16 -9.40 8.28 -5.08
CA GLU A 16 -8.93 8.30 -6.48
C GLU A 16 -7.51 8.87 -6.66
N PRO A 17 -7.09 9.95 -5.96
CA PRO A 17 -5.73 10.46 -6.06
C PRO A 17 -4.64 9.40 -5.78
N LEU A 18 -4.90 8.39 -4.94
CA LEU A 18 -3.93 7.32 -4.66
C LEU A 18 -3.61 6.48 -5.90
N THR A 19 -4.57 6.29 -6.80
CA THR A 19 -4.31 5.57 -8.07
C THR A 19 -3.30 6.35 -8.91
N GLN A 20 -3.44 7.66 -8.99
CA GLN A 20 -2.51 8.51 -9.71
C GLN A 20 -1.11 8.56 -9.05
N ILE A 21 -1.05 8.40 -7.73
CA ILE A 21 0.22 8.26 -6.99
C ILE A 21 0.85 6.89 -7.25
N ASP A 22 0.08 5.79 -7.29
CA ASP A 22 0.59 4.45 -7.65
C ASP A 22 1.13 4.42 -9.09
N ASP A 23 0.46 5.09 -10.03
CA ASP A 23 0.93 5.24 -11.42
C ASP A 23 2.26 6.01 -11.47
N LEU A 24 2.34 7.14 -10.76
CA LEU A 24 3.56 7.94 -10.64
C LEU A 24 4.70 7.12 -10.02
N ALA A 25 4.43 6.42 -8.91
CA ALA A 25 5.41 5.60 -8.22
C ALA A 25 5.86 4.41 -9.09
N SER A 26 4.95 3.77 -9.82
CA SER A 26 5.25 2.67 -10.74
C SER A 26 6.20 3.10 -11.86
N LEU A 27 5.99 4.31 -12.38
CA LEU A 27 6.88 4.90 -13.38
C LEU A 27 8.21 5.35 -12.76
N ALA A 28 8.18 5.92 -11.56
CA ALA A 28 9.39 6.35 -10.84
C ALA A 28 10.31 5.17 -10.49
N ALA A 29 9.74 4.02 -10.12
CA ALA A 29 10.48 2.81 -9.75
C ALA A 29 11.23 2.14 -10.93
N GLN A 30 10.98 2.56 -12.17
CA GLN A 30 11.75 2.08 -13.32
C GLN A 30 13.22 2.52 -13.18
N THR A 31 14.18 1.67 -13.54
CA THR A 31 15.61 1.94 -13.31
C THR A 31 16.14 3.16 -14.05
N TYR A 32 15.55 3.51 -15.19
CA TYR A 32 15.90 4.72 -15.92
C TYR A 32 15.35 6.01 -15.29
N ASN A 33 14.52 5.90 -14.24
CA ASN A 33 14.05 6.99 -13.40
C ASN A 33 14.77 6.95 -12.03
N LEU A 34 14.12 6.49 -10.97
CA LEU A 34 14.71 6.37 -9.62
C LEU A 34 15.25 4.96 -9.32
N GLY A 35 14.76 3.95 -10.05
CA GLY A 35 14.95 2.55 -9.69
C GLY A 35 14.26 2.17 -8.37
N ASP A 36 14.48 0.94 -7.90
CA ASP A 36 13.86 0.39 -6.68
C ASP A 36 14.92 0.02 -5.62
N HIS A 37 15.88 0.92 -5.39
CA HIS A 37 16.89 0.73 -4.36
C HIS A 37 16.24 0.63 -2.97
N GLY A 38 16.73 -0.28 -2.11
CA GLY A 38 16.11 -0.53 -0.81
C GLY A 38 14.67 -1.09 -0.88
N ARG A 39 14.18 -1.48 -2.07
CA ARG A 39 12.80 -1.96 -2.29
C ARG A 39 11.73 -0.99 -1.82
N TRP A 40 11.96 0.32 -2.01
CA TRP A 40 11.05 1.36 -1.58
C TRP A 40 9.67 1.23 -2.25
N PHE A 41 9.62 0.80 -3.50
CA PHE A 41 8.37 0.68 -4.24
C PHE A 41 7.48 -0.42 -3.66
N LEU A 42 8.07 -1.55 -3.27
CA LEU A 42 7.33 -2.61 -2.56
C LEU A 42 6.75 -2.10 -1.24
N CYS A 43 7.55 -1.37 -0.45
CA CYS A 43 7.10 -0.80 0.82
C CYS A 43 5.98 0.22 0.60
N PHE A 44 6.12 1.10 -0.39
CA PHE A 44 5.08 2.06 -0.79
C PHE A 44 3.76 1.36 -1.09
N ARG A 45 3.75 0.33 -1.96
CA ARG A 45 2.52 -0.40 -2.30
C ARG A 45 1.91 -1.13 -1.12
N GLN A 46 2.73 -1.71 -0.24
CA GLN A 46 2.26 -2.34 1.00
C GLN A 46 1.60 -1.31 1.94
N GLY A 47 2.16 -0.10 2.03
CA GLY A 47 1.55 1.02 2.75
C GLY A 47 0.18 1.39 2.18
N CYS A 48 0.08 1.61 0.87
CA CYS A 48 -1.19 1.91 0.20
C CYS A 48 -2.22 0.79 0.37
N GLN A 49 -1.81 -0.47 0.22
CA GLN A 49 -2.71 -1.62 0.43
C GLN A 49 -3.19 -1.70 1.89
N GLY A 50 -2.27 -1.53 2.85
CA GLY A 50 -2.59 -1.48 4.27
C GLY A 50 -3.60 -0.38 4.57
N PHE A 51 -3.40 0.80 3.98
CA PHE A 51 -4.30 1.95 4.10
C PHE A 51 -5.71 1.60 3.62
N HIS A 52 -5.87 1.11 2.39
CA HIS A 52 -7.17 0.74 1.83
C HIS A 52 -7.91 -0.32 2.66
N VAL A 53 -7.19 -1.36 3.12
CA VAL A 53 -7.80 -2.41 3.95
C VAL A 53 -8.33 -1.85 5.27
N ARG A 54 -7.65 -0.85 5.84
CA ARG A 54 -8.10 -0.21 7.08
C ARG A 54 -9.29 0.73 6.86
N LEU A 55 -9.33 1.48 5.76
CA LEU A 55 -10.52 2.26 5.38
C LEU A 55 -11.73 1.35 5.20
N PHE A 56 -11.58 0.25 4.46
CA PHE A 56 -12.65 -0.73 4.28
C PHE A 56 -13.17 -1.31 5.60
N ALA A 57 -12.27 -1.56 6.56
CA ALA A 57 -12.66 -2.00 7.89
C ALA A 57 -13.49 -0.91 8.63
N VAL A 58 -13.07 0.35 8.55
CA VAL A 58 -13.80 1.50 9.13
C VAL A 58 -15.20 1.59 8.53
N GLU A 59 -15.34 1.58 7.21
CA GLU A 59 -16.63 1.59 6.50
C GLU A 59 -17.54 0.45 6.96
N THR A 60 -16.99 -0.77 6.94
CA THR A 60 -17.74 -2.00 7.26
C THR A 60 -18.24 -1.99 8.70
N HIS A 61 -17.36 -1.70 9.66
CA HIS A 61 -17.75 -1.69 11.07
C HIS A 61 -18.69 -0.54 11.40
N TYR A 62 -18.51 0.63 10.77
CA TYR A 62 -19.42 1.77 10.92
C TYR A 62 -20.81 1.43 10.39
N ALA A 63 -20.90 0.92 9.15
CA ALA A 63 -22.19 0.50 8.57
C ALA A 63 -22.88 -0.58 9.41
N GLN A 64 -22.15 -1.59 9.88
CA GLN A 64 -22.69 -2.67 10.70
C GLN A 64 -23.20 -2.19 12.08
N LEU A 65 -22.53 -1.21 12.68
CA LEU A 65 -22.94 -0.60 13.94
C LEU A 65 -24.31 0.09 13.84
N HIS A 66 -24.59 0.68 12.68
CA HIS A 66 -25.80 1.43 12.40
C HIS A 66 -26.90 0.63 11.69
N ALA A 67 -26.61 -0.57 11.18
CA ALA A 67 -27.54 -1.36 10.38
C ALA A 67 -28.63 -2.05 11.20
N TRP A 68 -29.86 -2.10 10.70
CA TRP A 68 -30.88 -3.00 11.26
C TRP A 68 -30.56 -4.45 10.88
N GLN A 69 -30.57 -5.37 11.84
CA GLN A 69 -30.24 -6.79 11.61
C GLN A 69 -31.34 -7.67 12.20
N LEU A 70 -31.75 -8.74 11.49
CA LEU A 70 -32.77 -9.69 11.94
C LEU A 70 -32.23 -10.66 13.02
N ARG A 71 -31.56 -10.11 14.03
CA ARG A 71 -31.07 -10.81 15.22
C ARG A 71 -31.00 -9.85 16.40
N ARG A 72 -31.09 -10.39 17.61
CA ARG A 72 -30.80 -9.61 18.83
C ARG A 72 -29.32 -9.16 18.81
N ARG A 73 -29.06 -7.92 19.19
CA ARG A 73 -27.70 -7.40 19.30
C ARG A 73 -27.08 -7.83 20.63
N TRP A 74 -25.79 -8.13 20.60
CA TRP A 74 -25.07 -8.42 21.83
C TRP A 74 -24.74 -7.11 22.55
N HIS A 75 -24.85 -7.06 23.88
CA HIS A 75 -24.57 -5.87 24.67
C HIS A 75 -23.13 -5.32 24.49
N LEU A 76 -22.16 -6.15 24.08
CA LEU A 76 -20.78 -5.73 23.79
C LEU A 76 -20.54 -5.39 22.30
N GLU A 77 -21.55 -5.54 21.46
CA GLU A 77 -21.42 -5.30 20.02
C GLU A 77 -21.02 -3.84 19.68
N PRO A 78 -21.57 -2.80 20.35
CA PRO A 78 -21.11 -1.43 20.13
C PRO A 78 -19.64 -1.23 20.47
N GLU A 79 -19.16 -1.80 21.59
CA GLU A 79 -17.74 -1.70 21.99
C GLU A 79 -16.83 -2.37 20.97
N TYR A 80 -17.22 -3.55 20.47
CA TYR A 80 -16.48 -4.27 19.44
C TYR A 80 -16.32 -3.45 18.15
N HIS A 81 -17.42 -2.90 17.63
CA HIS A 81 -17.39 -2.07 16.43
C HIS A 81 -16.58 -0.79 16.66
N LEU A 82 -16.80 -0.11 17.78
CA LEU A 82 -16.09 1.13 18.12
C LEU A 82 -14.58 0.90 18.20
N ALA A 83 -14.13 -0.16 18.89
CA ALA A 83 -12.72 -0.51 18.96
C ALA A 83 -12.13 -0.80 17.57
N SER A 84 -12.86 -1.52 16.72
CA SER A 84 -12.44 -1.85 15.35
C SER A 84 -12.36 -0.62 14.45
N ILE A 85 -13.33 0.29 14.55
CA ILE A 85 -13.36 1.56 13.80
C ILE A 85 -12.18 2.43 14.20
N VAL A 86 -11.96 2.64 15.50
CA VAL A 86 -10.89 3.50 16.01
C VAL A 86 -9.50 2.92 15.71
N PHE A 87 -9.32 1.61 15.87
CA PHE A 87 -8.10 0.91 15.41
C PHE A 87 -7.89 1.11 13.91
N GLY A 88 -8.94 0.94 13.12
CA GLY A 88 -8.91 1.13 11.67
C GLY A 88 -8.48 2.53 11.28
N MET A 89 -9.03 3.56 11.91
CA MET A 89 -8.68 4.96 11.65
C MET A 89 -7.20 5.25 11.99
N ASP A 90 -6.71 4.86 13.16
CA ASP A 90 -5.31 5.12 13.54
C ASP A 90 -4.33 4.35 12.64
N SER A 91 -4.60 3.05 12.44
CA SER A 91 -3.76 2.20 11.59
C SER A 91 -3.77 2.65 10.13
N ALA A 92 -4.87 3.23 9.64
CA ALA A 92 -4.90 3.85 8.31
C ALA A 92 -3.94 5.06 8.23
N LEU A 93 -3.95 5.97 9.22
CA LEU A 93 -3.02 7.10 9.25
C LEU A 93 -1.56 6.65 9.27
N GLU A 94 -1.24 5.60 10.04
CA GLU A 94 0.10 5.00 10.06
C GLU A 94 0.48 4.41 8.69
N CYS A 95 -0.40 3.65 8.05
CA CYS A 95 -0.16 3.06 6.72
C CYS A 95 0.00 4.13 5.62
N LEU A 96 -0.79 5.20 5.65
CA LEU A 96 -0.66 6.31 4.71
C LEU A 96 0.70 7.00 4.88
N LEU A 97 1.09 7.28 6.12
CA LEU A 97 2.40 7.87 6.41
C LEU A 97 3.56 6.95 6.02
N TYR A 98 3.39 5.65 6.21
CA TYR A 98 4.34 4.64 5.77
C TYR A 98 4.56 4.69 4.25
N ALA A 99 3.48 4.77 3.48
CA ALA A 99 3.56 4.90 2.03
C ALA A 99 4.24 6.22 1.61
N MET A 100 3.90 7.34 2.26
CA MET A 100 4.56 8.64 2.04
C MET A 100 6.06 8.61 2.35
N ASN A 101 6.46 7.99 3.47
CA ASN A 101 7.86 7.84 3.82
C ASN A 101 8.61 6.96 2.82
N ALA A 102 8.01 5.86 2.37
CA ALA A 102 8.64 4.98 1.37
C ALA A 102 8.85 5.68 0.02
N LEU A 103 7.85 6.44 -0.46
CA LEU A 103 8.01 7.26 -1.66
C LEU A 103 9.08 8.34 -1.48
N GLY A 104 9.09 9.02 -0.33
CA GLY A 104 10.09 10.03 -0.01
C GLY A 104 11.51 9.45 0.07
N TYR A 105 11.66 8.28 0.69
CA TYR A 105 12.92 7.54 0.74
C TYR A 105 13.42 7.15 -0.65
N GLY A 106 12.53 6.77 -1.57
CA GLY A 106 12.90 6.50 -2.96
C GLY A 106 13.43 7.72 -3.71
N VAL A 107 13.07 8.94 -3.30
CA VAL A 107 13.55 10.20 -3.91
C VAL A 107 14.80 10.73 -3.21
N CYS A 108 14.79 10.79 -1.87
CA CYS A 108 15.85 11.35 -1.02
C CYS A 108 16.09 10.45 0.20
N PRO A 109 16.78 9.29 0.04
CA PRO A 109 16.92 8.29 1.09
C PRO A 109 17.65 8.80 2.35
N GLU A 110 18.50 9.82 2.21
CA GLU A 110 19.23 10.45 3.30
C GLU A 110 18.36 11.35 4.19
N GLU A 111 17.18 11.76 3.73
CA GLU A 111 16.29 12.67 4.47
C GLU A 111 15.13 11.94 5.16
N PHE A 112 14.68 10.82 4.60
CA PHE A 112 13.55 10.05 5.12
C PHE A 112 13.99 8.90 6.03
N VAL A 113 13.04 8.40 6.82
CA VAL A 113 13.29 7.26 7.71
C VAL A 113 13.66 6.04 6.88
N ASP A 114 14.75 5.37 7.28
CA ASP A 114 15.26 4.17 6.61
C ASP A 114 14.28 2.99 6.71
N ILE A 115 13.65 2.67 5.59
CA ILE A 115 12.68 1.57 5.44
C ILE A 115 13.35 0.19 5.31
N THR A 116 14.68 0.11 5.21
CA THR A 116 15.38 -1.17 5.08
C THR A 116 15.63 -1.87 6.41
N THR A 117 15.27 -1.22 7.52
CA THR A 117 15.49 -1.73 8.89
C THR A 117 14.20 -1.77 9.70
N ASP A 118 13.99 -2.85 10.46
CA ASP A 118 12.86 -2.97 11.41
C ASP A 118 12.74 -1.78 12.35
N LYS A 119 13.88 -1.21 12.76
CA LYS A 119 13.93 -0.04 13.64
C LYS A 119 13.35 1.19 12.96
N GLY A 120 13.73 1.45 11.71
CA GLY A 120 13.21 2.57 10.95
C GLY A 120 11.71 2.43 10.71
N LEU A 121 11.27 1.25 10.26
CA LEU A 121 9.85 0.94 10.05
C LEU A 121 8.98 1.23 11.29
N ARG A 122 9.43 0.81 12.48
CA ARG A 122 8.72 1.06 13.76
C ARG A 122 8.72 2.50 14.23
N SER A 123 9.57 3.35 13.64
CA SER A 123 9.68 4.77 14.03
C SER A 123 8.72 5.67 13.24
N ILE A 124 8.17 5.17 12.14
CA ILE A 124 7.17 5.85 11.31
C ILE A 124 5.87 5.94 12.09
N SER A 125 5.45 7.16 12.42
CA SER A 125 4.24 7.45 13.20
C SER A 125 3.77 8.87 12.90
N PRO A 126 2.47 9.19 13.11
CA PRO A 126 1.90 10.51 12.83
C PRO A 126 2.68 11.71 13.38
N TRP A 127 3.47 11.50 14.43
CA TRP A 127 4.33 12.49 15.06
C TRP A 127 5.50 12.96 14.19
N LEU A 128 5.85 12.25 13.11
CA LEU A 128 6.79 12.76 12.11
C LEU A 128 6.24 14.02 11.42
N ILE A 129 4.92 14.12 11.23
CA ILE A 129 4.29 15.31 10.63
C ILE A 129 3.88 16.33 11.70
N LEU A 130 3.26 15.87 12.78
CA LEU A 130 2.63 16.77 13.76
C LEU A 130 3.57 17.23 14.88
N GLY A 131 4.61 16.44 15.17
CA GLY A 131 5.39 16.57 16.41
C GLY A 131 4.57 16.24 17.66
N SER A 132 5.26 16.09 18.79
CA SER A 132 4.65 15.91 20.12
C SER A 132 5.36 16.81 21.13
N SER A 133 4.96 16.77 22.41
CA SER A 133 5.62 17.57 23.46
C SER A 133 7.13 17.31 23.59
N ASN A 134 7.60 16.11 23.20
CA ASN A 134 8.98 15.68 23.36
C ASN A 134 9.67 15.35 22.02
N ARG A 135 9.01 15.58 20.88
CA ARG A 135 9.54 15.25 19.55
C ARG A 135 9.15 16.33 18.57
N HIS A 136 10.13 16.96 17.92
CA HIS A 136 9.86 17.87 16.82
C HIS A 136 9.38 17.11 15.57
N PRO A 137 8.52 17.73 14.72
CA PRO A 137 8.24 17.21 13.40
C PRO A 137 9.53 16.97 12.62
N ASP A 138 9.51 15.96 11.75
CA ASP A 138 10.62 15.66 10.86
C ASP A 138 10.67 16.70 9.71
N PRO A 139 11.80 17.42 9.53
CA PRO A 139 11.92 18.46 8.50
C PRO A 139 11.71 17.96 7.06
N ALA A 140 11.93 16.67 6.78
CA ALA A 140 11.76 16.12 5.44
C ALA A 140 10.30 16.24 4.97
N PHE A 141 9.34 16.06 5.88
CA PHE A 141 7.91 16.18 5.54
C PHE A 141 7.50 17.62 5.26
N GLU A 142 8.03 18.62 5.98
CA GLU A 142 7.76 20.03 5.65
C GLU A 142 8.35 20.43 4.30
N ARG A 143 9.52 19.88 3.96
CA ARG A 143 10.23 20.19 2.72
C ARG A 143 9.54 19.58 1.50
N HIS A 144 9.16 18.32 1.59
CA HIS A 144 8.70 17.54 0.43
C HIS A 144 7.19 17.30 0.39
N TYR A 145 6.50 17.41 1.54
CA TYR A 145 5.05 17.24 1.67
C TYR A 145 4.36 18.44 2.35
N PRO A 146 4.62 19.69 1.90
CA PRO A 146 4.11 20.89 2.58
C PRO A 146 2.57 20.96 2.61
N ASN A 147 1.88 20.50 1.55
CA ASN A 147 0.43 20.52 1.51
C ASN A 147 -0.15 19.47 2.45
N VAL A 148 0.44 18.27 2.50
CA VAL A 148 0.03 17.22 3.46
C VAL A 148 0.21 17.71 4.89
N VAL A 149 1.36 18.32 5.22
CA VAL A 149 1.61 18.88 6.55
C VAL A 149 0.55 19.91 6.92
N ALA A 150 0.15 20.79 5.99
CA ALA A 150 -0.90 21.78 6.23
C ALA A 150 -2.26 21.11 6.53
N VAL A 151 -2.65 20.08 5.77
CA VAL A 151 -3.89 19.31 6.00
C VAL A 151 -3.86 18.63 7.37
N TRP A 152 -2.77 17.93 7.71
CA TRP A 152 -2.66 17.23 8.98
C TRP A 152 -2.67 18.18 10.17
N ARG A 153 -2.00 19.34 10.06
CA ARG A 153 -2.06 20.39 11.10
C ARG A 153 -3.46 20.95 11.30
N ARG A 154 -4.20 21.19 10.21
CA ARG A 154 -5.59 21.64 10.25
C ARG A 154 -6.49 20.62 10.96
N HIS A 155 -6.24 19.33 10.76
CA HIS A 155 -7.00 18.22 11.32
C HIS A 155 -6.37 17.60 12.58
N ARG A 156 -5.43 18.31 13.22
CA ARG A 156 -4.72 17.80 14.41
C ARG A 156 -5.67 17.29 15.49
N GLY A 157 -6.78 17.99 15.73
CA GLY A 157 -7.76 17.63 16.76
C GLY A 157 -8.42 16.27 16.53
N VAL A 158 -8.74 15.90 15.29
CA VAL A 158 -9.32 14.58 15.01
C VAL A 158 -8.28 13.47 15.09
N ILE A 159 -7.04 13.74 14.66
CA ILE A 159 -5.92 12.78 14.74
C ILE A 159 -5.62 12.44 16.20
N GLU A 160 -5.47 13.47 17.05
CA GLU A 160 -5.22 13.28 18.48
C GLU A 160 -6.38 12.56 19.17
N GLU A 161 -7.62 12.84 18.78
CA GLU A 161 -8.80 12.14 19.30
C GLU A 161 -8.80 10.65 18.92
N ILE A 162 -8.54 10.32 17.65
CA ILE A 162 -8.46 8.93 17.15
C ILE A 162 -7.40 8.17 17.95
N GLN A 163 -6.21 8.73 18.11
CA GLN A 163 -5.12 8.10 18.86
C GLN A 163 -5.46 7.91 20.33
N ARG A 164 -6.08 8.92 20.96
CA ARG A 164 -6.52 8.87 22.35
C ARG A 164 -7.53 7.74 22.57
N GLN A 165 -8.50 7.61 21.67
CA GLN A 165 -9.51 6.55 21.70
C GLN A 165 -8.88 5.16 21.43
N HIS A 166 -7.94 5.08 20.49
CA HIS A 166 -7.27 3.82 20.13
C HIS A 166 -6.44 3.27 21.28
N ASP A 167 -5.60 4.10 21.89
CA ASP A 167 -4.76 3.74 23.04
C ASP A 167 -5.61 3.09 24.15
N VAL A 168 -6.78 3.65 24.43
CA VAL A 168 -7.63 3.14 25.51
C VAL A 168 -8.43 1.91 25.11
N SER A 169 -8.90 1.82 23.85
CA SER A 169 -9.58 0.62 23.36
C SER A 169 -8.71 -0.65 23.53
N LYS A 170 -7.38 -0.51 23.49
CA LYS A 170 -6.43 -1.60 23.79
C LYS A 170 -6.38 -2.01 25.26
N HIS A 171 -6.76 -1.11 26.17
CA HIS A 171 -6.57 -1.24 27.63
C HIS A 171 -7.87 -1.52 28.42
N ARG A 172 -8.95 -1.93 27.75
CA ARG A 172 -10.17 -2.53 28.33
C ARG A 172 -11.01 -1.63 29.25
N SER A 173 -11.16 -0.35 28.93
CA SER A 173 -12.25 0.48 29.46
C SER A 173 -13.27 0.79 28.37
N SER A 174 -14.54 0.98 28.76
CA SER A 174 -15.57 1.44 27.83
C SER A 174 -15.13 2.75 27.20
N THR A 175 -15.02 2.79 25.88
CA THR A 175 -14.60 3.98 25.11
C THR A 175 -15.75 4.95 24.85
N TYR A 176 -16.98 4.57 25.24
CA TYR A 176 -18.16 5.42 25.15
C TYR A 176 -18.93 5.44 26.47
N ARG A 177 -19.64 6.53 26.72
CA ARG A 177 -20.41 6.74 27.96
C ARG A 177 -21.93 6.77 27.77
N GLY A 178 -22.36 6.59 26.52
CA GLY A 178 -23.76 6.55 26.13
C GLY A 178 -23.94 6.83 24.65
N GLY A 179 -25.17 7.13 24.29
CA GLY A 179 -25.56 7.36 22.91
C GLY A 179 -27.06 7.24 22.74
N ARG A 180 -27.49 7.21 21.49
CA ARG A 180 -28.89 7.10 21.11
C ARG A 180 -29.06 5.92 20.18
N SER A 181 -30.03 5.07 20.45
CA SER A 181 -30.43 4.00 19.56
C SER A 181 -31.31 4.53 18.43
N ARG A 182 -31.26 3.86 17.28
CA ARG A 182 -32.18 4.10 16.17
C ARG A 182 -33.60 3.70 16.56
N ASN A 183 -34.55 4.56 16.20
CA ASN A 183 -35.99 4.38 16.43
C ASN A 183 -36.79 4.31 15.12
N ASP A 184 -36.10 4.11 14.00
CA ASP A 184 -36.62 4.09 12.64
C ASP A 184 -36.47 2.70 11.99
N PRO A 185 -37.13 1.65 12.52
CA PRO A 185 -37.05 0.30 11.97
C PRO A 185 -37.57 0.26 10.52
N PRO A 186 -37.00 -0.57 9.64
CA PRO A 186 -37.59 -0.85 8.34
C PRO A 186 -39.03 -1.38 8.48
N PRO A 187 -39.94 -1.07 7.54
CA PRO A 187 -41.30 -1.59 7.57
C PRO A 187 -41.31 -3.12 7.69
N GLY A 188 -42.10 -3.65 8.64
CA GLY A 188 -42.24 -5.09 8.88
C GLY A 188 -41.08 -5.75 9.64
N PHE A 189 -40.04 -5.00 10.05
CA PHE A 189 -38.86 -5.55 10.73
C PHE A 189 -39.20 -6.36 12.00
N TYR A 190 -40.00 -5.79 12.91
CA TYR A 190 -40.38 -6.48 14.15
C TYR A 190 -41.35 -7.64 13.90
N ALA A 191 -42.26 -7.50 12.92
CA ALA A 191 -43.14 -8.59 12.51
C ALA A 191 -42.34 -9.80 11.98
N ALA A 192 -41.26 -9.55 11.21
CA ALA A 192 -40.35 -10.60 10.74
C ALA A 192 -39.59 -11.30 11.88
N LEU A 193 -39.42 -10.64 13.02
CA LEU A 193 -38.84 -11.20 14.25
C LEU A 193 -39.88 -11.88 15.16
N GLY A 194 -41.17 -11.78 14.83
CA GLY A 194 -42.26 -12.23 15.72
C GLY A 194 -42.40 -11.39 16.98
N VAL A 195 -41.89 -10.16 16.98
CA VAL A 195 -41.90 -9.24 18.12
C VAL A 195 -43.08 -8.28 18.00
N SER A 196 -43.89 -8.18 19.07
CA SER A 196 -45.02 -7.25 19.14
C SER A 196 -44.56 -5.79 19.20
N ASP A 197 -45.40 -4.85 18.76
CA ASP A 197 -45.09 -3.43 18.85
C ASP A 197 -44.93 -2.94 20.31
N ASP A 198 -45.57 -3.59 21.28
CA ASP A 198 -45.47 -3.24 22.70
C ASP A 198 -44.41 -4.05 23.46
N ASP A 199 -43.58 -4.84 22.76
CA ASP A 199 -42.59 -5.69 23.42
C ASP A 199 -41.46 -4.84 24.06
N PRO A 200 -41.20 -4.96 25.38
CA PRO A 200 -40.16 -4.18 26.05
C PRO A 200 -38.74 -4.52 25.55
N SER A 201 -38.53 -5.65 24.87
CA SER A 201 -37.24 -6.07 24.32
C SER A 201 -36.89 -5.43 22.96
N ARG A 202 -37.75 -4.58 22.38
CA ARG A 202 -37.48 -3.94 21.07
C ARG A 202 -36.14 -3.21 21.02
N SER A 203 -35.72 -2.60 22.12
CA SER A 203 -34.42 -1.92 22.24
C SER A 203 -33.22 -2.84 22.01
N ASP A 204 -33.35 -4.15 22.24
CA ASP A 204 -32.25 -5.12 22.07
C ASP A 204 -31.95 -5.43 20.60
N PHE A 205 -32.80 -4.95 19.68
CA PHE A 205 -32.63 -5.08 18.24
C PHE A 205 -32.19 -3.76 17.58
N SER A 206 -32.37 -2.64 18.28
CA SER A 206 -32.07 -1.32 17.75
C SER A 206 -30.55 -1.10 17.57
N PRO A 207 -30.08 -0.78 16.36
CA PRO A 207 -28.71 -0.31 16.16
C PRO A 207 -28.47 1.06 16.80
N MET A 208 -27.20 1.47 16.87
CA MET A 208 -26.85 2.81 17.34
C MET A 208 -27.18 3.84 16.26
N ALA A 209 -27.71 5.00 16.66
CA ALA A 209 -27.88 6.19 15.84
C ALA A 209 -26.77 7.21 16.11
N GLU A 210 -26.29 7.23 17.35
CA GLU A 210 -25.25 8.14 17.85
C GLU A 210 -24.48 7.46 18.97
N ILE A 211 -23.15 7.59 18.98
CA ILE A 211 -22.30 7.13 20.07
C ILE A 211 -21.49 8.29 20.64
N ILE A 212 -21.62 8.51 21.94
CA ILE A 212 -20.93 9.57 22.66
C ILE A 212 -19.63 9.02 23.22
N LEU A 213 -18.51 9.50 22.68
CA LEU A 213 -17.18 9.07 23.09
C LEU A 213 -16.86 9.58 24.49
N ASP A 214 -16.15 8.76 25.26
CA ASP A 214 -15.71 9.17 26.60
C ASP A 214 -14.48 10.09 26.49
N PRO A 215 -14.52 11.33 27.05
CA PRO A 215 -13.34 12.19 27.13
C PRO A 215 -12.32 11.76 28.19
N ASP A 216 -12.70 10.94 29.18
CA ASP A 216 -11.89 10.60 30.37
C ASP A 216 -11.51 9.10 30.45
N LEU A 217 -11.17 8.55 29.29
CA LEU A 217 -10.81 7.16 29.02
C LEU A 217 -9.81 6.44 29.97
N LYS A 218 -8.94 7.18 30.68
CA LYS A 218 -7.81 6.61 31.47
C LYS A 218 -8.09 6.41 32.96
N ARG A 219 -9.34 6.53 33.41
CA ARG A 219 -9.65 6.42 34.85
C ARG A 219 -10.84 5.50 35.11
N PRO A 220 -10.62 4.20 35.38
CA PRO A 220 -11.70 3.25 35.65
C PRO A 220 -12.52 3.56 36.91
N MET A 221 -12.05 4.46 37.80
CA MET A 221 -12.69 4.75 39.09
C MET A 221 -12.65 6.22 39.54
N SER A 222 -12.24 7.17 38.70
CA SER A 222 -12.41 8.57 39.10
C SER A 222 -13.82 9.01 38.80
N ALA A 223 -14.41 9.81 39.69
CA ALA A 223 -15.62 10.57 39.39
C ALA A 223 -15.46 11.23 38.01
N PRO A 224 -16.48 11.16 37.14
CA PRO A 224 -16.50 11.92 35.88
C PRO A 224 -16.07 13.35 36.18
N ARG A 225 -15.30 14.00 35.29
CA ARG A 225 -15.02 15.43 35.47
C ARG A 225 -16.35 16.15 35.74
N ALA A 226 -16.46 16.77 36.91
CA ALA A 226 -17.62 17.58 37.22
C ALA A 226 -17.73 18.66 36.13
N ASN A 227 -18.89 18.74 35.48
CA ASN A 227 -19.26 19.78 34.50
C ASN A 227 -18.78 19.61 33.04
N VAL A 228 -18.58 18.39 32.51
CA VAL A 228 -18.51 18.22 31.04
C VAL A 228 -19.93 18.23 30.48
N LYS A 229 -20.30 19.27 29.71
CA LYS A 229 -21.63 19.34 29.11
C LYS A 229 -21.75 18.36 27.94
N TYR A 230 -22.99 17.98 27.62
CA TYR A 230 -23.26 17.11 26.48
C TYR A 230 -22.74 17.69 25.16
N GLU A 231 -22.91 19.00 24.98
CA GLU A 231 -22.47 19.76 23.79
C GLU A 231 -20.95 19.76 23.58
N ASP A 232 -20.17 19.51 24.63
CA ASP A 232 -18.70 19.48 24.57
C ASP A 232 -18.16 18.10 24.17
N LEU A 233 -19.05 17.12 23.96
CA LEU A 233 -18.65 15.75 23.67
C LEU A 233 -18.57 15.47 22.19
N ARG A 234 -17.54 14.72 21.85
CA ARG A 234 -17.40 14.16 20.51
C ARG A 234 -18.28 12.94 20.35
N THR A 235 -18.96 12.88 19.21
CA THR A 235 -19.63 11.66 18.76
C THR A 235 -18.71 10.88 17.83
N LEU A 236 -18.89 9.56 17.78
CA LEU A 236 -18.19 8.70 16.82
C LEU A 236 -18.48 9.17 15.39
N GLU A 237 -19.74 9.48 15.10
CA GLU A 237 -20.20 9.89 13.77
C GLU A 237 -19.53 11.19 13.33
N GLY A 238 -19.34 12.15 14.25
CA GLY A 238 -18.58 13.36 13.98
C GLY A 238 -17.11 13.09 13.72
N VAL A 239 -16.47 12.21 14.52
CA VAL A 239 -15.08 11.78 14.32
C VAL A 239 -14.90 11.10 12.97
N CYS A 240 -15.77 10.16 12.61
CA CYS A 240 -15.68 9.43 11.35
C CYS A 240 -15.84 10.37 10.14
N ARG A 241 -16.74 11.36 10.20
CA ARG A 241 -16.88 12.35 9.12
C ARG A 241 -15.65 13.25 8.98
N GLU A 242 -15.11 13.75 10.09
CA GLU A 242 -13.86 14.52 10.07
C GLU A 242 -12.68 13.67 9.55
N PHE A 243 -12.66 12.38 9.89
CA PHE A 243 -11.65 11.44 9.40
C PHE A 243 -11.75 11.21 7.89
N VAL A 244 -12.96 11.04 7.34
CA VAL A 244 -13.19 11.01 5.88
C VAL A 244 -12.63 12.26 5.22
N MET A 245 -13.00 13.45 5.72
CA MET A 245 -12.52 14.72 5.19
C MET A 245 -10.98 14.86 5.27
N LEU A 246 -10.37 14.38 6.35
CA LEU A 246 -8.92 14.33 6.50
C LEU A 246 -8.29 13.43 5.44
N VAL A 247 -8.80 12.21 5.27
CA VAL A 247 -8.28 11.23 4.30
C VAL A 247 -8.32 11.78 2.87
N GLU A 248 -9.46 12.31 2.45
CA GLU A 248 -9.65 12.84 1.10
C GLU A 248 -8.71 14.02 0.82
N GLN A 249 -8.67 14.99 1.75
CA GLN A 249 -7.79 16.15 1.63
C GLN A 249 -6.32 15.74 1.67
N ALA A 250 -5.94 14.74 2.48
CA ALA A 250 -4.58 14.24 2.56
C ALA A 250 -4.16 13.55 1.27
N CYS A 251 -5.03 12.75 0.64
CA CYS A 251 -4.74 12.08 -0.63
C CYS A 251 -4.56 13.09 -1.77
N VAL A 252 -5.42 14.12 -1.84
CA VAL A 252 -5.29 15.21 -2.82
C VAL A 252 -4.01 16.01 -2.60
N ALA A 253 -3.71 16.38 -1.35
CA ALA A 253 -2.50 17.10 -1.00
C ALA A 253 -1.24 16.29 -1.32
N TRP A 254 -1.26 14.99 -1.01
CA TRP A 254 -0.13 14.10 -1.29
C TRP A 254 0.11 13.95 -2.79
N LEU A 255 -0.93 13.83 -3.61
CA LEU A 255 -0.76 13.79 -5.08
C LEU A 255 -0.09 15.07 -5.59
N SER A 256 -0.51 16.24 -5.09
CA SER A 256 0.10 17.53 -5.44
C SER A 256 1.58 17.57 -5.07
N ASP A 257 1.92 17.18 -3.83
CA ASP A 257 3.28 17.18 -3.32
C ASP A 257 4.17 16.15 -4.05
N ALA A 258 3.66 14.93 -4.26
CA ALA A 258 4.37 13.85 -4.95
C ALA A 258 4.74 14.25 -6.39
N ARG A 259 3.85 14.93 -7.11
CA ARG A 259 4.13 15.44 -8.47
C ARG A 259 5.24 16.49 -8.49
N GLN A 260 5.42 17.26 -7.42
CA GLN A 260 6.49 18.25 -7.32
C GLN A 260 7.82 17.61 -6.89
N MET A 261 7.75 16.64 -5.98
CA MET A 261 8.89 15.94 -5.42
C MET A 261 9.54 14.97 -6.43
N VAL A 262 8.73 14.13 -7.10
CA VAL A 262 9.22 13.06 -7.98
C VAL A 262 9.61 13.64 -9.35
N LYS A 263 10.91 13.66 -9.64
CA LYS A 263 11.45 14.07 -10.93
C LYS A 263 11.69 12.86 -11.83
N LEU A 264 10.90 12.74 -12.88
CA LEU A 264 11.04 11.66 -13.86
C LEU A 264 11.96 12.08 -15.01
N ASN A 265 12.87 11.19 -15.41
CA ASN A 265 13.63 11.35 -16.65
C ASN A 265 12.72 11.07 -17.86
N HIS A 266 11.79 10.13 -17.72
CA HIS A 266 10.79 9.78 -18.73
C HIS A 266 9.40 9.73 -18.12
N GLY A 267 8.47 10.50 -18.71
CA GLY A 267 7.06 10.57 -18.30
C GLY A 267 6.18 9.43 -18.82
N VAL A 268 6.76 8.45 -19.54
CA VAL A 268 6.05 7.28 -20.06
C VAL A 268 6.89 6.01 -19.89
N PRO A 269 6.28 4.83 -19.78
CA PRO A 269 7.00 3.56 -19.80
C PRO A 269 7.79 3.38 -21.10
N LEU A 270 9.08 3.07 -20.99
CA LEU A 270 9.91 2.74 -22.14
C LEU A 270 9.74 1.29 -22.54
N ALA A 271 9.81 1.03 -23.85
CA ALA A 271 9.74 -0.33 -24.39
C ALA A 271 10.82 -1.22 -23.76
N ARG A 272 10.38 -2.35 -23.21
CA ARG A 272 11.25 -3.34 -22.57
C ARG A 272 11.86 -4.26 -23.61
N TYR A 273 13.08 -4.70 -23.35
CA TYR A 273 13.72 -5.78 -24.10
C TYR A 273 14.45 -6.72 -23.15
N VAL A 274 14.73 -7.93 -23.63
CA VAL A 274 15.61 -8.90 -22.96
C VAL A 274 16.72 -9.26 -23.91
N VAL A 275 17.93 -9.35 -23.39
CA VAL A 275 19.08 -9.87 -24.13
C VAL A 275 19.79 -10.95 -23.34
N VAL A 276 20.55 -11.78 -24.05
CA VAL A 276 21.48 -12.72 -23.44
C VAL A 276 22.69 -11.95 -22.93
N GLY A 277 22.83 -11.80 -21.61
CA GLY A 277 23.99 -11.18 -20.97
C GLY A 277 25.21 -12.09 -20.90
N ARG A 278 24.96 -13.39 -20.70
CA ARG A 278 25.94 -14.48 -20.70
C ARG A 278 25.32 -15.72 -21.33
N ALA A 279 26.09 -16.45 -22.12
CA ALA A 279 25.65 -17.68 -22.78
C ALA A 279 26.54 -18.86 -22.39
N GLY A 280 26.01 -20.08 -22.44
CA GLY A 280 26.80 -21.30 -22.26
C GLY A 280 27.34 -21.53 -20.85
N VAL A 281 26.71 -20.97 -19.81
CA VAL A 281 27.11 -21.21 -18.42
C VAL A 281 26.87 -22.67 -18.07
N THR A 282 27.89 -23.38 -17.61
CA THR A 282 27.72 -24.79 -17.21
C THR A 282 26.94 -24.86 -15.89
N LEU A 283 25.91 -25.71 -15.85
CA LEU A 283 25.07 -25.94 -14.68
C LEU A 283 25.41 -27.31 -14.08
N PHE A 284 25.35 -27.41 -12.75
CA PHE A 284 25.72 -28.60 -11.98
C PHE A 284 24.60 -29.03 -11.03
N GLN A 285 24.52 -30.32 -10.74
CA GLN A 285 23.52 -30.94 -9.85
C GLN A 285 23.91 -30.88 -8.37
N ASP A 286 25.16 -30.56 -8.08
CA ASP A 286 25.76 -30.52 -6.75
C ASP A 286 26.36 -29.16 -6.44
N ALA A 287 26.44 -28.84 -5.13
CA ALA A 287 26.97 -27.58 -4.64
C ALA A 287 28.48 -27.45 -4.85
N GLU A 288 29.21 -28.53 -5.10
CA GLU A 288 30.65 -28.52 -5.36
C GLU A 288 30.98 -28.29 -6.85
N CYS A 289 29.96 -28.17 -7.70
CA CYS A 289 30.04 -28.03 -9.14
C CYS A 289 30.91 -29.12 -9.81
N GLN A 290 30.60 -30.39 -9.54
CA GLN A 290 31.31 -31.56 -10.07
C GLN A 290 30.49 -32.36 -11.11
N GLN A 291 29.17 -32.41 -10.98
CA GLN A 291 28.27 -33.20 -11.81
C GLN A 291 27.46 -32.27 -12.74
N PRO A 292 27.91 -32.04 -13.98
CA PRO A 292 27.21 -31.18 -14.91
C PRO A 292 25.84 -31.77 -15.29
N ILE A 293 24.86 -30.89 -15.51
CA ILE A 293 23.54 -31.26 -16.01
C ILE A 293 23.63 -31.42 -17.53
N ALA A 294 23.34 -32.61 -18.03
CA ALA A 294 23.33 -32.88 -19.47
C ALA A 294 22.17 -32.16 -20.19
N ASP A 295 22.37 -31.84 -21.48
CA ASP A 295 21.40 -31.25 -22.42
C ASP A 295 20.83 -29.87 -22.05
N ILE A 296 21.42 -29.20 -21.06
CA ILE A 296 20.95 -27.91 -20.54
C ILE A 296 22.15 -27.00 -20.34
N GLN A 297 21.98 -25.73 -20.69
CA GLN A 297 22.95 -24.67 -20.42
C GLN A 297 22.29 -23.59 -19.58
N GLY A 298 23.10 -22.85 -18.83
CA GLY A 298 22.71 -21.60 -18.19
C GLY A 298 22.88 -20.45 -19.17
N ILE A 299 21.90 -19.57 -19.24
CA ILE A 299 22.05 -18.25 -19.87
C ILE A 299 21.67 -17.17 -18.86
N ARG A 300 22.36 -16.03 -18.86
CA ARG A 300 21.92 -14.85 -18.10
C ARG A 300 20.98 -14.04 -18.96
N MET A 301 19.73 -13.88 -18.52
CA MET A 301 18.75 -13.02 -19.19
C MET A 301 18.85 -11.62 -18.60
N ASP A 302 19.55 -10.71 -19.27
CA ASP A 302 19.68 -9.31 -18.88
C ASP A 302 18.48 -8.52 -19.41
N TRP A 303 17.94 -7.62 -18.61
CA TRP A 303 16.71 -6.87 -18.90
C TRP A 303 17.04 -5.42 -19.17
N GLY A 304 16.44 -4.81 -20.18
CA GLY A 304 16.70 -3.41 -20.49
C GLY A 304 15.49 -2.66 -21.01
N HIS A 305 15.68 -1.36 -21.16
CA HIS A 305 14.72 -0.45 -21.79
C HIS A 305 15.39 0.25 -22.96
N VAL A 306 14.64 0.46 -24.04
CA VAL A 306 15.17 1.12 -25.25
C VAL A 306 15.87 2.44 -24.88
N GLY A 307 17.12 2.60 -25.34
CA GLY A 307 17.95 3.78 -25.03
C GLY A 307 18.84 3.64 -23.79
N TYR A 308 18.72 2.55 -23.01
CA TYR A 308 19.50 2.29 -21.80
C TYR A 308 20.24 0.96 -21.88
N PRO A 309 21.42 0.84 -21.23
CA PRO A 309 22.11 -0.43 -21.11
C PRO A 309 21.26 -1.44 -20.32
N PRO A 310 21.34 -2.74 -20.67
CA PRO A 310 20.61 -3.76 -19.94
C PRO A 310 21.24 -4.01 -18.56
N GLU A 311 20.40 -4.31 -17.59
CA GLU A 311 20.78 -4.70 -16.24
C GLU A 311 21.07 -6.20 -16.16
N PRO A 312 22.12 -6.61 -15.42
CA PRO A 312 22.40 -8.02 -15.17
C PRO A 312 21.20 -8.71 -14.55
N GLY A 313 20.67 -9.72 -15.23
CA GLY A 313 19.60 -10.53 -14.69
C GLY A 313 20.10 -11.82 -14.07
N ARG A 314 19.22 -12.83 -14.05
CA ARG A 314 19.52 -14.13 -13.42
C ARG A 314 19.93 -15.15 -14.46
N ILE A 315 20.70 -16.14 -14.03
CA ILE A 315 20.93 -17.36 -14.79
C ILE A 315 19.62 -18.16 -14.83
N VAL A 316 19.20 -18.56 -16.02
CA VAL A 316 18.05 -19.44 -16.26
C VAL A 316 18.50 -20.70 -16.97
N ALA A 317 17.76 -21.80 -16.76
CA ALA A 317 17.94 -23.02 -17.53
C ALA A 317 17.47 -22.79 -18.97
N ALA A 318 18.31 -23.11 -19.94
CA ALA A 318 18.00 -23.03 -21.36
C ALA A 318 18.41 -24.30 -22.09
N CYS A 319 17.65 -24.65 -23.13
CA CYS A 319 17.94 -25.84 -23.92
C CYS A 319 19.33 -25.75 -24.57
N ALA A 320 20.17 -26.78 -24.39
CA ALA A 320 21.51 -26.79 -24.98
C ALA A 320 21.49 -26.88 -26.53
N THR A 321 20.38 -27.31 -27.13
CA THR A 321 20.23 -27.39 -28.60
C THR A 321 20.02 -26.03 -29.25
N ILE A 322 19.69 -24.99 -28.48
CA ILE A 322 19.53 -23.62 -28.98
C ILE A 322 20.86 -22.89 -28.76
N THR A 323 21.43 -22.34 -29.82
CA THR A 323 22.65 -21.52 -29.70
C THR A 323 22.27 -20.11 -29.29
N TYR A 324 22.66 -19.71 -28.08
CA TYR A 324 22.54 -18.33 -27.60
C TYR A 324 23.90 -17.63 -27.69
N ARG A 325 23.91 -16.36 -28.06
CA ARG A 325 25.10 -15.50 -28.08
C ARG A 325 24.86 -14.28 -27.23
N ILE A 326 25.93 -13.75 -26.63
CA ILE A 326 25.84 -12.51 -25.85
C ILE A 326 25.31 -11.39 -26.77
N GLY A 327 24.29 -10.67 -26.31
CA GLY A 327 23.59 -9.63 -27.06
C GLY A 327 22.40 -10.12 -27.89
N ASP A 328 22.16 -11.44 -28.00
CA ASP A 328 20.97 -11.95 -28.67
C ASP A 328 19.70 -11.45 -27.97
N ALA A 329 18.77 -10.91 -28.74
CA ALA A 329 17.47 -10.49 -28.23
C ALA A 329 16.58 -11.71 -27.93
N LEU A 330 15.88 -11.69 -26.81
CA LEU A 330 14.93 -12.72 -26.40
C LEU A 330 13.51 -12.16 -26.32
N PRO A 331 12.47 -12.97 -26.58
CA PRO A 331 11.09 -12.55 -26.38
C PRO A 331 10.84 -12.26 -24.89
N LEU A 332 10.12 -11.18 -24.59
CA LEU A 332 9.85 -10.74 -23.21
C LEU A 332 9.21 -11.82 -22.33
N SER A 333 8.32 -12.63 -22.88
CA SER A 333 7.58 -13.65 -22.14
C SER A 333 8.24 -15.03 -22.17
N GLY A 334 9.21 -15.27 -23.07
CA GLY A 334 9.80 -16.59 -23.27
C GLY A 334 8.78 -17.71 -23.53
N THR A 335 9.29 -18.90 -23.80
CA THR A 335 8.54 -20.15 -23.86
C THR A 335 9.34 -21.15 -23.06
N TYR A 336 8.69 -21.75 -22.07
CA TYR A 336 9.32 -22.68 -21.14
C TYR A 336 8.70 -24.07 -21.29
N ASP A 337 9.55 -25.08 -21.37
CA ASP A 337 9.15 -26.47 -21.28
C ASP A 337 9.00 -26.85 -19.80
N TYR A 338 7.75 -26.87 -19.34
CA TYR A 338 7.39 -27.24 -17.96
C TYR A 338 7.37 -28.76 -17.72
N ALA A 339 7.43 -29.59 -18.78
CA ALA A 339 7.54 -31.04 -18.65
C ALA A 339 8.98 -31.44 -18.31
N ARG A 340 9.97 -30.72 -18.85
CA ARG A 340 11.36 -30.78 -18.39
C ARG A 340 11.60 -29.89 -17.17
N ARG A 341 11.29 -30.42 -15.99
CA ARG A 341 11.67 -29.78 -14.72
C ARG A 341 13.07 -30.19 -14.31
N ILE A 342 13.90 -29.21 -14.03
CA ILE A 342 15.19 -29.42 -13.38
C ILE A 342 14.99 -29.21 -11.88
N GLY A 343 15.62 -30.08 -11.09
CA GLY A 343 15.77 -29.87 -9.65
C GLY A 343 16.72 -28.72 -9.32
N PRO A 344 17.25 -28.70 -8.09
CA PRO A 344 18.25 -27.71 -7.69
C PRO A 344 19.46 -27.71 -8.62
N ALA A 345 20.01 -26.53 -8.91
CA ALA A 345 21.20 -26.40 -9.75
C ALA A 345 22.15 -25.33 -9.24
N TRP A 346 23.44 -25.53 -9.49
CA TRP A 346 24.53 -24.62 -9.15
C TRP A 346 25.34 -24.27 -10.39
N TYR A 347 26.07 -23.16 -10.33
CA TYR A 347 27.01 -22.76 -11.36
C TYR A 347 28.21 -22.07 -10.73
N ARG A 348 29.31 -21.99 -11.49
CA ARG A 348 30.42 -21.10 -11.18
C ARG A 348 30.14 -19.77 -11.87
N ASP A 349 30.02 -18.70 -11.10
CA ASP A 349 29.73 -17.39 -11.66
C ASP A 349 30.85 -17.00 -12.65
N PRO A 350 30.51 -16.69 -13.91
CA PRO A 350 31.51 -16.38 -14.90
C PRO A 350 32.24 -15.06 -14.63
N ASP A 351 31.70 -14.19 -13.77
CA ASP A 351 32.27 -12.87 -13.49
C ASP A 351 33.29 -12.91 -12.33
N ASP A 352 33.08 -13.74 -11.30
CA ASP A 352 33.97 -13.81 -10.11
C ASP A 352 34.44 -15.23 -9.71
N GLY A 353 33.92 -16.27 -10.36
CA GLY A 353 34.26 -17.67 -10.12
C GLY A 353 33.61 -18.30 -8.87
N GLN A 354 32.78 -17.55 -8.13
CA GLN A 354 32.09 -18.06 -6.95
C GLN A 354 31.09 -19.16 -7.33
N ILE A 355 30.91 -20.13 -6.44
CA ILE A 355 29.85 -21.12 -6.58
C ILE A 355 28.54 -20.51 -6.08
N VAL A 356 27.53 -20.48 -6.95
CA VAL A 356 26.23 -19.90 -6.66
C VAL A 356 25.13 -20.91 -6.96
N GLN A 357 24.14 -21.01 -6.06
CA GLN A 357 22.92 -21.75 -6.36
C GLN A 357 22.07 -20.95 -7.34
N ALA A 358 21.77 -21.53 -8.50
CA ALA A 358 20.95 -20.89 -9.52
C ALA A 358 19.47 -20.89 -9.12
N TRP A 359 18.95 -22.05 -8.69
CA TRP A 359 17.56 -22.25 -8.26
C TRP A 359 17.38 -23.53 -7.45
N SER A 360 16.21 -23.68 -6.84
CA SER A 360 15.72 -24.94 -6.23
C SER A 360 14.90 -25.81 -7.20
N SER A 361 14.25 -25.21 -8.19
CA SER A 361 13.66 -25.88 -9.34
C SER A 361 13.46 -24.87 -10.48
N SER A 362 13.56 -25.34 -11.73
CA SER A 362 13.35 -24.49 -12.90
C SER A 362 12.75 -25.26 -14.08
N ALA A 363 11.98 -24.54 -14.90
CA ALA A 363 11.56 -24.99 -16.23
C ALA A 363 12.59 -24.56 -17.27
N VAL A 364 12.71 -25.30 -18.37
CA VAL A 364 13.75 -25.04 -19.38
C VAL A 364 13.25 -24.02 -20.41
N LEU A 365 13.98 -22.92 -20.61
CA LEU A 365 13.73 -21.99 -21.70
C LEU A 365 14.01 -22.67 -23.05
N VAL A 366 13.01 -22.64 -23.94
CA VAL A 366 13.05 -23.21 -25.28
C VAL A 366 12.78 -22.17 -26.37
N SER A 367 12.70 -20.88 -26.03
CA SER A 367 12.59 -19.82 -27.04
C SER A 367 13.92 -19.60 -27.77
N PRO A 368 13.93 -19.64 -29.11
CA PRO A 368 15.10 -19.19 -29.86
C PRO A 368 15.30 -17.69 -29.70
N SER A 369 16.52 -17.21 -29.98
CA SER A 369 16.79 -15.78 -30.09
C SER A 369 15.96 -15.15 -31.22
N MET A 370 15.51 -13.93 -31.00
CA MET A 370 14.82 -13.14 -32.01
C MET A 370 15.84 -12.68 -33.04
N SER A 371 15.43 -12.67 -34.32
CA SER A 371 16.26 -12.05 -35.36
C SER A 371 16.50 -10.59 -34.99
N PRO A 372 17.74 -10.06 -35.17
CA PRO A 372 18.00 -8.65 -34.92
C PRO A 372 17.04 -7.83 -35.77
N VAL A 373 16.26 -6.96 -35.13
CA VAL A 373 15.49 -5.95 -35.85
C VAL A 373 16.52 -5.14 -36.61
N ARG A 374 16.52 -5.26 -37.94
CA ARG A 374 17.32 -4.38 -38.80
C ARG A 374 16.67 -3.00 -38.70
N ASP A 375 17.00 -2.25 -37.66
CA ASP A 375 16.79 -0.82 -37.67
C ASP A 375 17.67 -0.29 -38.81
N LYS A 376 17.05 -0.08 -39.98
CA LYS A 376 17.57 0.89 -40.92
C LYS A 376 17.65 2.20 -40.14
N PRO A 377 18.82 2.84 -40.02
CA PRO A 377 18.82 4.23 -39.68
C PRO A 377 18.16 4.92 -40.87
N GLU A 378 16.89 5.31 -40.73
CA GLU A 378 16.37 6.36 -41.58
C GLU A 378 17.22 7.58 -41.29
N CYS A 379 18.18 7.83 -42.19
CA CYS A 379 18.81 9.12 -42.36
C CYS A 379 17.69 10.16 -42.38
N MET A 380 17.51 10.84 -41.25
CA MET A 380 16.99 12.20 -41.23
C MET A 380 18.00 13.06 -41.98
N SER A 381 17.93 13.02 -43.31
CA SER A 381 18.44 14.07 -44.16
C SER A 381 17.68 15.35 -43.80
N GLY A 382 18.25 16.14 -42.91
CA GLY A 382 17.77 17.48 -42.64
C GLY A 382 17.76 18.29 -43.96
N PRO A 383 16.78 19.20 -44.14
CA PRO A 383 16.75 20.03 -45.34
C PRO A 383 17.98 20.94 -45.32
N ALA A 384 18.76 20.85 -46.41
CA ALA A 384 19.83 21.78 -46.69
C ALA A 384 19.30 23.21 -46.66
N ARG A 385 19.94 24.06 -45.85
CA ARG A 385 19.77 25.51 -45.90
C ARG A 385 20.15 25.99 -47.31
N GLY A 386 19.13 26.27 -48.12
CA GLY A 386 19.27 27.10 -49.31
C GLY A 386 19.53 28.54 -48.88
N LYS A 387 20.68 29.07 -49.26
CA LYS A 387 20.92 30.51 -49.32
C LYS A 387 20.08 31.08 -50.47
N MET A 388 19.25 32.08 -50.17
CA MET A 388 19.15 33.32 -50.94
C MET A 388 18.72 34.43 -49.98
#